data_AF-A0A3Q2YBT3-F1
#
_entry.id   AF-A0A3Q2YBT3-F1
#
_cell.length_a   1.000
_cell.length_b   1.000
_cell.length_c   1.000
_cell.angle_alpha   90.00
_cell.angle_beta   90.00
_cell.angle_gamma   90.00
#
_symmetry.space_group_name_H-M   'P 1'
#
loop_
_entity.id
_entity.type
_entity.pdbx_description
1 polymer ?
#
loop_
_entity_poly.entity_id
_entity_poly.type
_entity_poly.pdbx_seq_one_letter_code
_entity_poly.pdbx_strand_id
1 'polypeptide(L)'
;EIAKHFGPDEAGYEVVQEAIDTMTGVAWYINDMKRKHEHAVRVQEIQSLLINWKGPDLTTYGELVLEGTFHVLRAKNSRTLFLFEKMLLITKRRGEHYVYKTHISCSTLMLLDSAKDPLLFSVIHFRHPKQPHTVQAKEAIVDNSN
;
A
#
# COMPACT_ATOMS: atom_id res chain seq x y z
N GLU A 1 -22.25 -20.32 -18.40
CA GLU A 1 -22.96 -21.47 -18.98
C GLU A 1 -24.19 -21.03 -19.77
N ILE A 2 -25.20 -20.40 -19.15
CA ILE A 2 -26.46 -20.05 -19.84
C ILE A 2 -26.26 -19.12 -21.06
N ALA A 3 -25.52 -18.01 -20.93
CA ALA A 3 -25.25 -17.11 -22.07
C ALA A 3 -24.41 -17.71 -23.21
N LYS A 4 -23.72 -18.84 -22.98
CA LYS A 4 -22.97 -19.54 -24.05
C LYS A 4 -23.89 -20.34 -24.97
N HIS A 5 -25.14 -20.56 -24.55
CA HIS A 5 -26.13 -21.37 -25.28
C HIS A 5 -27.30 -20.55 -25.82
N PHE A 6 -27.29 -19.22 -25.67
CA PHE A 6 -28.28 -18.32 -26.27
C PHE A 6 -27.65 -17.58 -27.45
N GLY A 7 -28.26 -17.69 -28.64
CA GLY A 7 -27.90 -16.89 -29.80
C GLY A 7 -28.27 -15.41 -29.60
N PRO A 8 -27.57 -14.46 -30.24
CA PRO A 8 -27.89 -13.03 -30.13
C PRO A 8 -29.32 -12.67 -30.54
N ASP A 9 -29.92 -13.50 -31.41
CA ASP A 9 -31.27 -13.32 -31.96
C ASP A 9 -32.38 -14.03 -31.16
N GLU A 10 -32.04 -14.68 -30.03
CA GLU A 10 -33.01 -15.40 -29.20
C GLU A 10 -33.72 -14.49 -28.20
N ALA A 11 -35.05 -14.63 -28.12
CA ALA A 11 -35.87 -13.91 -27.16
C ALA A 11 -35.41 -14.19 -25.71
N GLY A 12 -34.95 -13.14 -25.02
CA GLY A 12 -34.41 -13.24 -23.65
C GLY A 12 -32.89 -13.17 -23.55
N TYR A 13 -32.15 -13.13 -24.68
CA TYR A 13 -30.70 -12.90 -24.69
C TYR A 13 -30.32 -11.58 -23.98
N GLU A 14 -31.02 -10.49 -24.28
CA GLU A 14 -30.79 -9.18 -23.65
C GLU A 14 -30.97 -9.23 -22.12
N VAL A 15 -32.00 -9.94 -21.64
CA VAL A 15 -32.27 -10.09 -20.20
C VAL A 15 -31.18 -10.91 -19.51
N VAL A 16 -30.70 -11.98 -20.16
CA VAL A 16 -29.60 -12.80 -19.64
C VAL A 16 -28.30 -11.99 -19.62
N GLN A 17 -28.03 -11.19 -20.63
CA GLN A 17 -26.84 -10.34 -20.71
C GLN A 17 -26.88 -9.24 -19.63
N GLU A 18 -28.02 -8.55 -19.47
CA GLU A 18 -28.22 -7.54 -18.41
C GLU A 18 -28.05 -8.14 -17.01
N ALA A 19 -28.57 -9.36 -16.79
CA ALA A 19 -28.39 -10.06 -15.53
C ALA A 19 -26.91 -10.40 -15.26
N ILE A 20 -26.15 -10.79 -16.29
CA ILE A 20 -24.71 -11.08 -16.18
C ILE A 20 -23.91 -9.82 -15.87
N ASP A 21 -24.17 -8.72 -16.57
CA ASP A 21 -23.46 -7.46 -16.36
C ASP A 21 -23.75 -6.91 -14.97
N THR A 22 -25.02 -6.97 -14.54
CA THR A 22 -25.43 -6.58 -13.19
C THR A 22 -24.73 -7.41 -12.12
N MET A 23 -24.76 -8.75 -12.24
CA MET A 23 -24.14 -9.64 -11.26
C MET A 23 -22.61 -9.52 -11.25
N THR A 24 -21.99 -9.21 -12.39
CA THR A 24 -20.56 -8.92 -12.47
C THR A 24 -20.23 -7.63 -11.72
N GLY A 25 -21.04 -6.58 -11.88
CA GLY A 25 -20.92 -5.34 -11.11
C GLY A 25 -21.04 -5.56 -9.60
N VAL A 26 -22.01 -6.37 -9.17
CA VAL A 26 -22.18 -6.75 -7.75
C VAL A 26 -20.95 -7.51 -7.24
N ALA A 27 -20.43 -8.47 -8.01
CA ALA A 27 -19.24 -9.23 -7.63
C ALA A 27 -18.00 -8.33 -7.50
N TRP A 28 -17.80 -7.40 -8.44
CA TRP A 28 -16.74 -6.38 -8.35
C TRP A 28 -16.89 -5.52 -7.11
N TYR A 29 -18.10 -5.04 -6.82
CA TYR A 29 -18.36 -4.22 -5.65
C TYR A 29 -18.09 -4.97 -4.34
N ILE A 30 -18.54 -6.22 -4.22
CA ILE A 30 -18.27 -7.06 -3.05
C ILE A 30 -16.76 -7.25 -2.86
N ASN A 31 -16.04 -7.53 -3.95
CA ASN A 31 -14.59 -7.69 -3.90
C ASN A 31 -13.87 -6.40 -3.48
N ASP A 32 -14.32 -5.24 -3.97
CA ASP A 32 -13.77 -3.94 -3.59
C ASP A 32 -14.05 -3.63 -2.10
N MET A 33 -15.29 -3.85 -1.64
CA MET A 33 -15.66 -3.63 -0.24
C MET A 33 -14.90 -4.55 0.70
N LYS A 34 -14.70 -5.82 0.32
CA LYS A 34 -13.88 -6.77 1.09
C LYS A 34 -12.43 -6.30 1.17
N ARG A 35 -11.83 -5.90 0.06
CA ARG A 35 -10.44 -5.38 0.02
C ARG A 35 -10.29 -4.15 0.92
N LYS A 36 -11.21 -3.18 0.81
CA LYS A 36 -11.20 -1.98 1.65
C LYS A 36 -11.34 -2.30 3.14
N HIS A 37 -12.19 -3.28 3.47
CA HIS A 37 -12.32 -3.74 4.84
C HIS A 37 -11.04 -4.38 5.37
N GLU A 38 -10.41 -5.28 4.60
CA GLU A 38 -9.13 -5.90 4.96
C GLU A 38 -8.04 -4.85 5.18
N HIS A 39 -7.96 -3.84 4.32
CA HIS A 39 -7.02 -2.72 4.47
C HIS A 39 -7.33 -1.90 5.73
N ALA A 40 -8.59 -1.59 6.01
CA ALA A 40 -8.99 -0.86 7.21
C ALA A 40 -8.65 -1.63 8.50
N VAL A 41 -8.87 -2.95 8.51
CA VAL A 41 -8.46 -3.84 9.62
C VAL A 41 -6.96 -3.78 9.80
N ARG A 42 -6.17 -3.86 8.72
CA ARG A 42 -4.71 -3.76 8.80
C ARG A 42 -4.25 -2.43 9.38
N VAL A 43 -4.89 -1.31 9.01
CA VAL A 43 -4.58 0.00 9.61
C VAL A 43 -4.83 0.01 11.12
N GLN A 44 -5.94 -0.58 11.58
CA GLN A 44 -6.26 -0.68 13.01
C GLN A 44 -5.25 -1.55 13.77
N GLU A 45 -4.81 -2.66 13.18
CA GLU A 45 -3.74 -3.48 13.76
C GLU A 45 -2.44 -2.68 13.91
N ILE A 46 -2.02 -1.98 12.86
CA ILE A 46 -0.81 -1.14 12.90
C ILE A 46 -0.94 -0.06 13.97
N GLN A 47 -2.09 0.62 14.05
CA GLN A 47 -2.39 1.62 15.08
C GLN A 47 -2.23 1.04 16.49
N SER A 48 -2.76 -0.17 16.73
CA SER A 48 -2.70 -0.83 18.03
C SER A 48 -1.28 -1.22 18.45
N LEU A 49 -0.41 -1.53 17.49
CA LEU A 49 0.97 -1.94 17.70
C LEU A 49 1.96 -0.77 17.69
N LEU A 50 1.50 0.44 17.36
CA LEU A 50 2.34 1.62 17.19
C LEU A 50 2.59 2.34 18.52
N ILE A 51 3.85 2.30 18.96
CA ILE A 51 4.31 2.95 20.20
C ILE A 51 4.92 4.32 19.87
N ASN A 52 4.74 5.29 20.78
CA ASN A 52 5.25 6.66 20.71
C ASN A 52 4.68 7.52 19.59
N TRP A 53 3.59 7.08 18.96
CA TRP A 53 2.80 7.94 18.10
C TRP A 53 1.98 8.93 18.93
N LYS A 54 1.98 10.19 18.50
CA LYS A 54 1.26 11.30 19.14
C LYS A 54 0.42 12.10 18.16
N GLY A 55 0.35 11.66 16.90
CA GLY A 55 -0.49 12.29 15.89
C GLY A 55 -1.93 11.74 15.90
N PRO A 56 -2.77 12.23 14.98
CA PRO A 56 -4.11 11.71 14.72
C PRO A 56 -4.16 10.20 14.46
N ASP A 57 -5.36 9.63 14.52
CA ASP A 57 -5.62 8.25 14.13
C ASP A 57 -5.11 7.98 12.69
N LEU A 58 -4.48 6.84 12.48
CA LEU A 58 -3.86 6.50 11.19
C LEU A 58 -4.87 6.51 10.03
N THR A 59 -6.16 6.23 10.30
CA THR A 59 -7.22 6.28 9.28
C THR A 59 -7.42 7.68 8.67
N THR A 60 -7.00 8.74 9.36
CA THR A 60 -7.09 10.12 8.84
C THR A 60 -6.13 10.38 7.67
N TYR A 61 -5.08 9.56 7.53
CA TYR A 61 -4.07 9.64 6.49
C TYR A 61 -4.44 8.87 5.21
N GLY A 62 -5.62 8.25 5.16
CA GLY A 62 -6.14 7.51 4.01
C GLY A 62 -5.85 6.02 4.08
N GLU A 63 -6.06 5.33 2.96
CA GLU A 63 -5.80 3.88 2.85
C GLU A 63 -4.31 3.56 2.98
N LEU A 64 -4.00 2.38 3.54
CA LEU A 64 -2.66 1.81 3.49
C LEU A 64 -2.41 1.27 2.07
N VAL A 65 -1.46 1.88 1.37
CA VAL A 65 -1.08 1.54 -0.01
C VAL A 65 -0.01 0.45 -0.03
N LEU A 66 1.00 0.58 0.83
CA LEU A 66 2.13 -0.37 0.87
C LEU A 66 2.72 -0.48 2.29
N GLU A 67 3.13 -1.69 2.65
CA GLU A 67 3.94 -1.97 3.83
C GLU A 67 5.21 -2.70 3.40
N GLY A 68 6.36 -2.29 3.94
CA GLY A 68 7.64 -2.95 3.63
C GLY A 68 8.64 -2.83 4.77
N THR A 69 9.47 -3.87 4.94
CA THR A 69 10.58 -3.86 5.91
C THR A 69 11.91 -3.83 5.19
N PHE A 70 12.69 -2.80 5.46
CA PHE A 70 13.93 -2.49 4.78
C PHE A 70 15.10 -2.44 5.74
N HIS A 71 16.29 -2.80 5.26
CA HIS A 71 17.52 -2.63 6.04
C HIS A 71 18.00 -1.19 5.92
N VAL A 72 18.45 -0.59 7.02
CA VAL A 72 19.03 0.75 6.96
C VAL A 72 20.52 0.62 6.70
N LEU A 73 21.01 1.32 5.68
CA LEU A 73 22.43 1.34 5.36
C LEU A 73 23.22 1.84 6.60
N ARG A 74 24.25 1.08 7.01
CA ARG A 74 25.11 1.38 8.18
C ARG A 74 24.44 1.28 9.56
N ALA A 75 23.22 0.74 9.67
CA ALA A 75 22.59 0.46 10.96
C ALA A 75 22.10 -0.99 11.05
N LYS A 76 22.35 -1.65 12.18
CA LYS A 76 21.88 -3.03 12.44
C LYS A 76 20.35 -3.19 12.50
N ASN A 77 19.59 -2.09 12.49
CA ASN A 77 18.16 -2.11 12.69
C ASN A 77 17.44 -1.94 11.35
N SER A 78 16.45 -2.79 11.11
CA SER A 78 15.49 -2.58 10.03
C SER A 78 14.53 -1.43 10.34
N ARG A 79 13.92 -0.91 9.28
CA ARG A 79 12.79 0.01 9.35
C ARG A 79 11.60 -0.62 8.65
N THR A 80 10.44 -0.54 9.30
CA THR A 80 9.18 -0.85 8.64
C THR A 80 8.55 0.46 8.22
N LEU A 81 8.30 0.57 6.92
CA LEU A 81 7.69 1.72 6.27
C LEU A 81 6.24 1.35 5.95
N PHE A 82 5.32 2.26 6.29
CA PHE A 82 3.92 2.17 5.93
C PHE A 82 3.57 3.38 5.09
N LEU A 83 3.26 3.16 3.82
CA LEU A 83 2.83 4.19 2.89
C LEU A 83 1.30 4.27 2.93
N PHE A 84 0.79 5.35 3.49
CA PHE A 84 -0.61 5.77 3.38
C PHE A 84 -0.74 6.76 2.24
N GLU A 85 -1.97 6.98 1.76
CA GLU A 85 -2.26 7.96 0.69
C GLU A 85 -1.64 9.35 0.96
N LYS A 86 -1.70 9.82 2.21
CA LYS A 86 -1.27 11.17 2.59
C LYS A 86 0.08 11.22 3.32
N MET A 87 0.63 10.08 3.72
CA MET A 87 1.81 10.04 4.58
C MET A 87 2.61 8.73 4.43
N LEU A 88 3.94 8.86 4.41
CA LEU A 88 4.86 7.76 4.68
C LEU A 88 5.23 7.73 6.17
N LEU A 89 4.84 6.67 6.89
CA LEU A 89 5.23 6.42 8.28
C LEU A 89 6.51 5.57 8.33
N ILE A 90 7.50 6.02 9.09
CA ILE A 90 8.77 5.30 9.26
C ILE A 90 8.87 4.84 10.72
N THR A 91 9.02 3.53 10.91
CA THR A 91 9.05 2.90 12.24
C THR A 91 10.26 1.98 12.42
N LYS A 92 10.58 1.65 13.66
CA LYS A 92 11.54 0.59 14.02
C LYS A 92 10.78 -0.57 14.67
N ARG A 93 10.98 -1.80 14.19
CA ARG A 93 10.41 -2.99 14.82
C ARG A 93 11.05 -3.27 16.20
N ARG A 94 10.22 -3.64 17.19
CA ARG A 94 10.63 -4.07 18.53
C ARG A 94 9.71 -5.21 18.99
N GLY A 95 10.10 -6.45 18.73
CA GLY A 95 9.22 -7.61 18.87
C GLY A 95 8.04 -7.49 17.89
N GLU A 96 6.83 -7.61 18.42
CA GLU A 96 5.58 -7.43 17.65
C GLU A 96 5.14 -5.97 17.52
N HIS A 97 5.83 -5.03 18.18
CA HIS A 97 5.45 -3.62 18.14
C HIS A 97 6.27 -2.83 17.12
N TYR A 98 5.68 -1.73 16.66
CA TYR A 98 6.33 -0.72 15.83
C TYR A 98 6.61 0.52 16.68
N VAL A 99 7.88 0.92 16.80
CA VAL A 99 8.26 2.15 17.48
C VAL A 99 8.32 3.27 16.45
N TYR A 100 7.47 4.29 16.61
CA TYR A 100 7.48 5.49 15.79
C TYR A 100 8.89 6.12 15.74
N LYS A 101 9.33 6.52 14.54
CA LYS A 101 10.58 7.28 14.35
C LYS A 101 10.33 8.63 13.72
N THR A 102 9.62 8.66 12.61
CA THR A 102 9.28 9.90 11.90
C THR A 102 8.18 9.60 10.88
N HIS A 103 7.66 10.66 10.26
CA HIS A 103 6.78 10.57 9.11
C HIS A 103 7.08 11.68 8.11
N ILE A 104 6.71 11.47 6.85
CA ILE A 104 6.80 12.47 5.78
C ILE A 104 5.44 12.54 5.10
N SER A 105 4.85 13.74 4.96
CA SER A 105 3.62 13.87 4.16
C SER A 105 3.93 13.58 2.70
N CYS A 106 3.05 12.86 2.00
CA CYS A 106 3.21 12.56 0.58
C CYS A 106 3.34 13.83 -0.28
N SER A 107 2.68 14.94 0.11
CA SER A 107 2.80 16.25 -0.54
C SER A 107 4.23 16.83 -0.51
N THR A 108 5.08 16.30 0.36
CA THR A 108 6.44 16.77 0.64
C THR A 108 7.51 15.70 0.43
N LEU A 109 7.09 14.51 0.03
CA LEU A 109 7.94 13.33 -0.10
C LEU A 109 8.67 13.36 -1.45
N MET A 110 9.97 13.17 -1.40
CA MET A 110 10.81 12.92 -2.57
C MET A 110 11.44 11.53 -2.46
N LEU A 111 11.48 10.82 -3.58
CA LEU A 111 12.16 9.54 -3.73
C LEU A 111 13.43 9.76 -4.56
N LEU A 112 14.54 9.17 -4.11
CA LEU A 112 15.80 9.19 -4.83
C LEU A 112 16.38 7.79 -4.89
N ASP A 113 16.53 7.27 -6.09
CA ASP A 113 17.18 5.99 -6.34
C ASP A 113 18.70 6.11 -6.36
N SER A 114 19.39 5.06 -5.94
CA SER A 114 20.84 4.99 -6.02
C SER A 114 21.28 4.48 -7.39
N ALA A 115 21.99 5.32 -8.14
CA ALA A 115 22.62 4.92 -9.40
C ALA A 115 23.70 3.83 -9.25
N LYS A 116 24.16 3.57 -8.02
CA LYS A 116 25.23 2.59 -7.74
C LYS A 116 24.71 1.23 -7.29
N ASP A 117 23.52 1.19 -6.71
CA ASP A 117 22.93 -0.04 -6.18
C ASP A 117 21.41 0.04 -6.35
N PRO A 118 20.81 -0.78 -7.24
CA PRO A 118 19.38 -0.73 -7.53
C PRO A 118 18.50 -1.13 -6.34
N LEU A 119 19.07 -1.71 -5.28
CA LEU A 119 18.35 -2.04 -4.06
C LEU A 119 18.29 -0.87 -3.07
N LEU A 120 19.06 0.19 -3.30
CA LEU A 120 19.10 1.35 -2.42
C LEU A 120 18.25 2.48 -2.96
N PHE A 121 17.36 2.98 -2.11
CA PHE A 121 16.62 4.21 -2.35
C PHE A 121 16.60 5.07 -1.09
N SER A 122 16.32 6.35 -1.26
CA SER A 122 16.20 7.31 -0.17
C SER A 122 14.87 8.03 -0.25
N VAL A 123 14.21 8.17 0.90
CA VAL A 123 13.04 9.03 1.05
C VAL A 123 13.42 10.31 1.79
N ILE A 124 12.97 11.45 1.28
CA ILE A 124 13.45 12.77 1.69
C ILE A 124 12.26 13.72 1.82
N HIS A 125 12.27 14.58 2.84
CA HIS A 125 11.35 15.71 2.92
C HIS A 125 11.91 16.89 2.10
N PHE A 126 11.15 17.43 1.14
CA PHE A 126 11.68 18.43 0.18
C PHE A 126 12.26 19.69 0.84
N ARG A 127 11.71 20.14 1.97
CA ARG A 127 12.24 21.30 2.73
C ARG A 127 13.47 20.98 3.56
N HIS A 128 13.77 19.69 3.78
CA HIS A 128 14.88 19.23 4.61
C HIS A 128 15.72 18.18 3.86
N PRO A 129 16.27 18.52 2.68
CA PRO A 129 16.91 17.54 1.80
C PRO A 129 18.19 16.93 2.37
N LYS A 130 18.78 17.55 3.40
CA LYS A 130 20.01 17.10 4.06
C LYS A 130 19.81 15.92 5.01
N GLN A 131 18.57 15.45 5.22
CA GLN A 131 18.26 14.34 6.13
C GLN A 131 17.54 13.20 5.39
N PRO A 132 18.18 12.55 4.41
CA PRO A 132 17.58 11.43 3.70
C PRO A 132 17.45 10.20 4.61
N HIS A 133 16.36 9.46 4.45
CA HIS A 133 16.22 8.12 5.01
C HIS A 133 16.55 7.10 3.92
N THR A 134 17.83 6.72 3.84
CA THR A 134 18.29 5.69 2.90
C THR A 134 18.03 4.30 3.46
N VAL A 135 17.36 3.47 2.66
CA VAL A 135 17.01 2.10 3.01
C VAL A 135 17.31 1.16 1.84
N GLN A 136 17.49 -0.12 2.16
CA GLN A 136 17.82 -1.18 1.22
C GLN A 136 16.66 -2.18 1.12
N ALA A 137 16.16 -2.38 -0.08
CA ALA A 137 15.25 -3.45 -0.44
C ALA A 137 15.98 -4.81 -0.38
N LYS A 138 15.22 -5.89 -0.16
CA LYS A 138 15.80 -7.24 -0.14
C LYS A 138 16.14 -7.73 -1.55
N GLU A 139 15.26 -7.42 -2.51
CA GLU A 139 15.36 -7.88 -3.89
C GLU A 139 14.85 -6.77 -4.82
N ALA A 140 15.34 -6.77 -6.04
CA ALA A 140 14.84 -5.90 -7.10
C ALA A 140 13.57 -6.54 -7.67
N ILE A 141 12.47 -5.79 -7.72
CA ILE A 141 11.32 -6.24 -8.48
C ILE A 141 11.66 -6.01 -9.96
N VAL A 142 12.00 -7.09 -10.66
CA VAL A 142 12.09 -7.06 -12.12
C VAL A 142 10.65 -7.08 -12.61
N ASP A 143 10.18 -5.94 -13.13
CA ASP A 143 8.90 -5.87 -13.80
C ASP A 143 8.98 -6.71 -15.08
N ASN A 144 8.51 -7.96 -15.04
CA ASN A 144 8.46 -8.87 -16.18
C ASN A 144 7.23 -8.59 -17.07
N SER A 145 6.88 -7.32 -17.23
CA SER A 145 5.83 -6.88 -18.15
C SER A 145 6.44 -6.74 -19.55
N ASN A 146 6.41 -7.82 -20.32
CA ASN A 146 6.51 -7.82 -21.79
C ASN A 146 5.16 -8.22 -22.38
#